data_AF-A0A9E5I7I9-F1
#
_entry.id   AF-A0A9E5I7I9-F1
#
_cell.length_a   1.000
_cell.length_b   1.000
_cell.length_c   1.000
_cell.angle_alpha   90.00
_cell.angle_beta   90.00
_cell.angle_gamma   90.00
#
_symmetry.space_group_name_H-M   'P 1'
#
loop_
_entity.id
_entity.type
_entity.pdbx_description
1 polymer ?
#
loop_
_entity_poly.entity_id
_entity_poly.type
_entity_poly.pdbx_seq_one_letter_code
_entity_poly.pdbx_strand_id
1 'polypeptide(L)'
;MSAKALLDPTILFFLLGVGAGLIRSNLAIPSQMARFLALYLLMALGLKGGFALAKSGFHTTVLIDLGLAVFLALAVPTAAYILLRRIVAPLNAAAVAAAYGSVSAVTFITTVQYLDNQG
;
A
#
# COMPACT_ATOMS: atom_id res chain seq x y z
N MET A 1 -24.13 -3.32 6.24
CA MET A 1 -23.09 -2.96 5.26
C MET A 1 -23.69 -1.90 4.34
N SER A 2 -23.34 -0.64 4.52
CA SER A 2 -24.05 0.49 3.90
C SER A 2 -23.81 0.51 2.39
N ALA A 3 -24.86 0.63 1.56
CA ALA A 3 -24.76 0.56 0.09
C ALA A 3 -23.75 1.57 -0.51
N LYS A 4 -23.42 2.64 0.21
CA LYS A 4 -22.34 3.59 -0.14
C LYS A 4 -20.96 2.95 -0.29
N ALA A 5 -20.63 1.91 0.48
CA ALA A 5 -19.33 1.26 0.40
C ALA A 5 -19.11 0.60 -0.97
N LEU A 6 -20.17 0.09 -1.61
CA LEU A 6 -20.10 -0.50 -2.95
C LEU A 6 -19.90 0.53 -4.06
N LEU A 7 -20.18 1.81 -3.78
CA LEU A 7 -19.97 2.94 -4.69
C LEU A 7 -18.60 3.61 -4.48
N ASP A 8 -17.72 3.04 -3.64
CA ASP A 8 -16.38 3.57 -3.48
C ASP A 8 -15.59 3.41 -4.79
N PRO A 9 -14.92 4.48 -5.28
CA PRO A 9 -14.16 4.43 -6.53
C PRO A 9 -13.14 3.28 -6.56
N THR A 10 -12.52 2.96 -5.42
CA THR A 10 -11.53 1.88 -5.32
C THR A 10 -12.16 0.53 -5.65
N ILE A 11 -13.34 0.25 -5.10
CA ILE A 11 -14.09 -0.99 -5.33
C ILE A 11 -14.58 -1.05 -6.78
N LEU A 12 -15.08 0.06 -7.32
CA LEU A 12 -15.54 0.15 -8.71
C LEU A 12 -14.40 -0.07 -9.71
N PHE A 13 -13.23 0.55 -9.50
CA PHE A 13 -12.05 0.33 -10.34
C PHE A 13 -11.50 -1.10 -10.22
N PHE A 14 -11.57 -1.71 -9.03
CA PHE A 14 -11.21 -3.12 -8.86
C PHE A 14 -12.13 -4.04 -9.67
N LEU A 15 -13.46 -3.86 -9.55
CA LEU A 15 -14.44 -4.64 -10.33
C LEU A 15 -14.28 -4.42 -11.83
N LEU A 16 -14.00 -3.19 -12.26
CA LEU A 16 -13.71 -2.86 -13.65
C LEU A 16 -12.45 -3.59 -14.14
N GLY A 17 -11.39 -3.65 -13.33
CA GLY A 17 -10.17 -4.42 -13.65
C GLY A 17 -10.44 -5.92 -13.77
N VAL A 18 -11.20 -6.50 -12.85
CA VAL A 18 -11.64 -7.90 -12.93
C VAL A 18 -12.46 -8.14 -14.20
N GLY A 19 -13.42 -7.27 -14.49
CA GLY A 19 -14.23 -7.34 -15.71
C GLY A 19 -13.40 -7.25 -16.99
N ALA A 20 -12.47 -6.28 -17.05
CA ALA A 20 -11.54 -6.11 -18.17
C ALA A 20 -10.63 -7.33 -18.38
N GLY A 21 -10.19 -7.97 -17.29
CA GLY A 21 -9.42 -9.22 -17.34
C GLY A 21 -10.24 -10.41 -17.84
N LEU A 22 -11.49 -10.55 -17.37
CA LEU A 22 -12.40 -11.63 -17.78
C LEU A 22 -12.73 -11.60 -19.27
N ILE A 23 -12.94 -10.40 -19.84
CA ILE A 23 -13.16 -10.23 -21.28
C ILE A 23 -11.87 -10.29 -22.12
N ARG A 24 -10.72 -10.63 -21.51
CA ARG A 24 -9.39 -10.63 -22.13
C ARG A 24 -9.08 -9.32 -22.86
N SER A 25 -9.48 -8.19 -22.28
CA SER A 25 -9.14 -6.89 -22.85
C SER A 25 -7.63 -6.79 -23.00
N ASN A 26 -7.15 -6.42 -24.19
CA ASN A 26 -5.72 -6.19 -24.45
C ASN A 26 -5.25 -4.86 -23.84
N LEU A 27 -5.68 -4.59 -22.61
CA LEU A 27 -5.29 -3.43 -21.82
C LEU A 27 -3.93 -3.71 -21.18
N ALA A 28 -2.92 -3.91 -22.02
CA ALA A 28 -1.54 -4.04 -21.58
C ALA A 28 -1.05 -2.67 -21.15
N ILE A 29 -0.91 -2.45 -19.83
CA ILE A 29 -0.26 -1.24 -19.32
C ILE A 29 1.22 -1.32 -19.67
N PRO A 30 1.77 -0.37 -20.46
CA PRO A 30 3.18 -0.38 -20.80
C PRO A 30 4.06 -0.37 -19.53
N SER A 31 5.15 -1.13 -19.53
CA SER A 31 6.04 -1.24 -18.37
C SER A 31 6.56 0.11 -17.87
N GLN A 32 6.76 1.06 -18.78
CA GLN A 32 7.18 2.43 -18.52
C GLN A 32 6.10 3.20 -17.75
N MET A 33 4.83 3.04 -18.10
CA MET A 33 3.71 3.66 -17.39
C MET A 33 3.58 3.12 -15.97
N ALA A 34 3.72 1.81 -15.78
CA ALA A 34 3.68 1.20 -14.45
C ALA A 34 4.82 1.73 -13.56
N ARG A 35 6.03 1.83 -14.10
CA ARG A 35 7.19 2.39 -13.37
C ARG A 35 7.02 3.87 -13.05
N PHE A 36 6.53 4.66 -14.00
CA PHE A 36 6.23 6.07 -13.78
C PHE A 36 5.19 6.24 -12.67
N LEU A 37 4.10 5.47 -12.70
CA LEU A 37 3.04 5.54 -11.69
C LEU A 37 3.56 5.13 -10.31
N ALA A 38 4.38 4.08 -10.22
CA ALA A 38 4.99 3.66 -8.96
C ALA A 38 5.88 4.77 -8.36
N LEU A 39 6.74 5.40 -9.18
CA LEU A 39 7.58 6.50 -8.75
C LEU A 39 6.76 7.73 -8.36
N TYR A 40 5.73 8.06 -9.13
CA TYR A 40 4.81 9.14 -8.83
C TYR A 40 4.11 8.93 -7.48
N LEU A 41 3.60 7.72 -7.22
CA LEU A 41 2.93 7.38 -5.96
C LEU A 41 3.91 7.43 -4.79
N LEU A 42 5.13 6.89 -4.93
CA LEU A 42 6.17 6.99 -3.91
C LEU A 42 6.50 8.44 -3.58
N MET A 43 6.65 9.29 -4.61
CA MET A 43 6.91 10.72 -4.44
C MET A 43 5.73 11.44 -3.78
N ALA A 44 4.50 11.18 -4.22
CA ALA A 44 3.29 11.79 -3.68
C ALA A 44 3.07 11.42 -2.20
N LEU A 45 3.29 10.15 -1.84
CA LEU A 45 3.23 9.67 -0.46
C LEU A 45 4.33 10.32 0.40
N GLY A 46 5.56 10.37 -0.10
CA GLY A 46 6.68 11.03 0.58
C GLY A 46 6.43 12.51 0.84
N LEU A 47 5.94 13.25 -0.17
CA LEU A 47 5.58 14.66 -0.04
C LEU A 47 4.43 14.89 0.94
N LYS A 48 3.37 14.06 0.87
CA LYS A 48 2.23 14.15 1.80
C LYS A 48 2.67 13.91 3.25
N GLY A 49 3.54 12.90 3.48
CA GLY A 49 4.15 12.65 4.79
C GLY A 49 5.04 13.81 5.26
N GLY A 50 5.85 14.37 4.36
CA GLY A 50 6.70 15.52 4.64
C GLY A 50 5.92 16.78 5.01
N PHE A 51 4.80 17.06 4.34
CA PHE A 51 3.92 18.18 4.69
C PHE A 51 3.22 17.96 6.04
N ALA A 52 2.81 16.72 6.35
CA ALA A 52 2.26 16.40 7.66
C ALA A 52 3.29 16.63 8.77
N LEU A 53 4.53 16.19 8.55
CA LEU A 53 5.65 16.39 9.47
C LEU A 53 6.00 17.88 9.66
N ALA A 54 5.98 18.65 8.58
CA ALA A 54 6.22 20.09 8.63
C ALA A 54 5.12 20.83 9.42
N LYS A 55 3.86 20.37 9.35
CA LYS A 55 2.75 20.91 10.15
C LYS A 55 2.79 20.48 11.61
N SER A 56 3.16 19.23 11.89
CA SER A 56 3.21 18.69 13.26
C SER A 56 4.41 19.21 14.07
N GLY A 57 5.46 19.66 13.38
CA GLY A 57 6.73 20.00 14.00
C GLY A 57 7.54 18.75 14.40
N PHE A 58 8.81 18.98 14.76
CA PHE A 58 9.71 17.92 15.24
C PHE A 58 9.67 17.85 16.77
N HIS A 59 8.84 16.94 17.29
CA HIS A 59 8.76 16.61 18.71
C HIS A 59 9.19 15.16 18.95
N THR A 60 9.55 14.83 20.19
CA THR A 60 10.00 13.48 20.58
C THR A 60 8.99 12.39 20.24
N THR A 61 7.69 12.69 20.32
CA THR A 61 6.61 11.77 19.93
C THR A 61 6.68 11.38 18.46
N VAL A 62 6.83 12.37 17.57
CA VAL A 62 6.93 12.14 16.12
C VAL A 62 8.17 11.32 15.77
N LEU A 63 9.27 11.53 16.49
CA LEU A 63 10.50 10.74 16.30
C LEU A 63 10.29 9.27 16.69
N ILE A 64 9.57 9.02 17.78
CA ILE A 64 9.19 7.66 18.21
C ILE A 64 8.26 7.02 17.17
N ASP A 65 7.26 7.75 16.66
CA ASP A 65 6.33 7.25 15.65
C ASP A 65 7.04 6.90 14.34
N LEU A 66 7.96 7.75 13.87
CA LEU A 66 8.80 7.46 12.70
C LEU A 66 9.70 6.24 12.95
N GLY A 67 10.29 6.14 14.14
CA GLY A 67 11.10 4.99 14.53
C GLY A 67 10.29 3.69 14.53
N LEU A 68 9.09 3.71 15.09
CA LEU A 68 8.15 2.57 15.07
C LEU A 68 7.71 2.22 13.65
N ALA A 69 7.43 3.21 12.80
CA ALA A 69 7.05 3.00 11.41
C ALA A 69 8.17 2.30 10.62
N VAL A 70 9.42 2.76 10.77
CA VAL A 70 10.59 2.12 10.13
C VAL A 70 10.82 0.72 10.69
N PHE A 71 10.71 0.55 12.00
CA PHE A 71 10.84 -0.76 12.64
C PHE A 71 9.81 -1.75 12.10
N LEU A 72 8.53 -1.36 12.05
CA LEU A 72 7.46 -2.20 11.51
C LEU A 72 7.63 -2.48 10.01
N ALA A 73 8.09 -1.50 9.24
CA ALA A 73 8.36 -1.67 7.80
C ALA A 73 9.44 -2.74 7.53
N LEU A 74 10.35 -3.00 8.47
CA LEU A 74 11.34 -4.08 8.38
C LEU A 74 10.85 -5.37 9.07
N ALA A 75 10.21 -5.24 10.23
CA ALA A 75 9.76 -6.36 11.04
C ALA A 75 8.68 -7.19 10.32
N VAL A 76 7.72 -6.54 9.65
CA VAL A 76 6.60 -7.24 9.00
C VAL A 76 7.06 -8.09 7.80
N PRO A 77 7.84 -7.57 6.82
CA PRO A 77 8.37 -8.42 5.76
C PRO A 77 9.29 -9.52 6.27
N THR A 78 10.09 -9.25 7.31
CA THR A 78 10.98 -10.25 7.90
C THR A 78 10.19 -11.38 8.56
N ALA A 79 9.15 -11.05 9.34
CA ALA A 79 8.26 -12.03 9.93
C ALA A 79 7.51 -12.84 8.86
N ALA A 80 7.01 -12.16 7.81
CA ALA A 80 6.37 -12.81 6.67
C ALA A 80 7.32 -13.80 5.97
N TYR A 81 8.59 -13.43 5.76
CA TYR A 81 9.59 -14.32 5.17
C TYR A 81 9.86 -15.56 6.03
N ILE A 82 10.04 -15.37 7.35
CA ILE A 82 10.29 -16.48 8.28
C ILE A 82 9.11 -17.47 8.32
N LEU A 83 7.88 -16.97 8.17
CA LEU A 83 6.69 -17.80 8.07
C LEU A 83 6.60 -18.51 6.72
N LEU A 84 6.74 -17.78 5.61
CA LEU A 84 6.59 -18.32 4.25
C LEU A 84 7.69 -19.29 3.85
N ARG A 85 8.92 -19.13 4.34
CA ARG A 85 10.02 -20.07 4.02
C ARG A 85 9.76 -21.50 4.50
N ARG A 86 8.77 -21.70 5.40
CA ARG A 86 8.36 -23.05 5.86
C ARG A 86 7.49 -23.79 4.85
N ILE A 87 6.88 -23.06 3.90
CA ILE A 87 5.88 -23.58 2.96
C ILE A 87 6.26 -23.36 1.49
N VAL A 88 7.10 -22.38 1.18
CA VAL A 88 7.52 -22.06 -0.20
C VAL A 88 9.04 -21.99 -0.31
N ALA A 89 9.56 -22.19 -1.53
CA ALA A 89 10.97 -22.04 -1.84
C ALA A 89 11.51 -20.66 -1.38
N PRO A 90 12.76 -20.57 -0.89
CA PRO A 90 13.29 -19.36 -0.26
C PRO A 90 13.20 -18.11 -1.12
N LEU A 91 13.46 -18.23 -2.43
CA LEU A 91 13.40 -17.09 -3.36
C LEU A 91 11.96 -16.57 -3.53
N ASN A 92 10.99 -17.50 -3.63
CA ASN A 92 9.57 -17.17 -3.76
C ASN A 92 9.03 -16.58 -2.45
N ALA A 93 9.42 -17.14 -1.30
CA ALA A 93 9.07 -16.60 0.00
C ALA A 93 9.58 -15.17 0.17
N ALA A 94 10.82 -14.87 -0.27
CA ALA A 94 11.38 -13.52 -0.23
C ALA A 94 10.64 -12.56 -1.17
N ALA A 95 10.35 -12.99 -2.41
CA ALA A 95 9.61 -12.16 -3.36
C ALA A 95 8.20 -11.83 -2.87
N VAL A 96 7.47 -12.81 -2.32
CA VAL A 96 6.12 -12.61 -1.79
C VAL A 96 6.15 -11.77 -0.52
N ALA A 97 7.09 -12.02 0.40
CA ALA A 97 7.24 -11.22 1.61
C ALA A 97 7.63 -9.76 1.31
N ALA A 98 8.46 -9.51 0.29
CA ALA A 98 8.78 -8.16 -0.15
C ALA A 98 7.60 -7.46 -0.84
N ALA A 99 6.87 -8.18 -1.71
CA ALA A 99 5.76 -7.62 -2.47
C ALA A 99 4.50 -7.35 -1.63
N TYR A 100 4.19 -8.25 -0.68
CA TYR A 100 2.95 -8.21 0.11
C TYR A 100 3.16 -7.97 1.61
N GLY A 101 4.38 -8.12 2.12
CA GLY A 101 4.69 -7.83 3.53
C GLY A 101 4.90 -6.35 3.84
N SER A 102 5.05 -5.51 2.82
CA SER A 102 5.07 -4.05 2.98
C SER A 102 3.63 -3.51 3.12
N VAL A 103 3.42 -2.57 4.05
CA VAL A 103 2.11 -1.91 4.21
C VAL A 103 1.78 -1.17 2.91
N SER A 104 0.77 -1.65 2.18
CA SER A 104 0.39 -1.07 0.89
C SER A 104 -0.15 0.35 1.05
N ALA A 105 0.18 1.22 0.09
CA ALA A 105 -0.41 2.54 -0.04
C ALA A 105 -1.95 2.49 -0.07
N VAL A 106 -2.52 1.41 -0.62
CA VAL A 106 -3.97 1.19 -0.66
C VAL A 106 -4.53 0.96 0.74
N THR A 107 -3.87 0.13 1.56
CA THR A 107 -4.27 -0.11 2.97
C THR A 107 -4.19 1.18 3.78
N PHE A 108 -3.16 2.00 3.56
CA PHE A 108 -3.02 3.29 4.21
C PHE A 108 -4.14 4.26 3.80
N ILE A 109 -4.39 4.43 2.49
CA ILE A 109 -5.42 5.33 1.97
C ILE A 109 -6.81 4.91 2.45
N THR A 110 -7.13 3.61 2.37
CA THR A 110 -8.42 3.08 2.85
C THR A 110 -8.60 3.27 4.35
N THR A 111 -7.54 3.11 5.14
CA THR A 111 -7.58 3.38 6.59
C THR A 111 -7.83 4.86 6.87
N VAL A 112 -7.09 5.76 6.19
CA VAL A 112 -7.30 7.21 6.33
C VAL A 112 -8.72 7.61 5.92
N GLN A 113 -9.22 7.10 4.79
CA GLN A 113 -10.60 7.34 4.34
C GLN A 113 -11.62 6.79 5.34
N TYR A 114 -11.37 5.63 5.95
CA TYR A 114 -12.26 5.03 6.94
C TYR A 114 -12.27 5.83 8.25
N LEU A 115 -11.12 6.38 8.66
CA LEU A 115 -11.02 7.29 9.80
C LEU A 115 -11.71 8.64 9.52
N ASP A 116 -11.47 9.26 8.36
CA ASP A 116 -12.13 10.50 7.93
C ASP A 116 -13.66 10.33 7.84
N ASN A 117 -14.16 9.18 7.38
CA ASN A 117 -15.59 8.89 7.32
C ASN A 117 -16.24 8.66 8.70
N GLN A 118 -15.46 8.47 9.76
CA GLN A 118 -15.94 8.34 11.13
C GLN A 118 -15.81 9.64 11.94
N GLY A 119 -15.25 10.71 11.36
CA GLY A 119 -15.09 12.04 11.97
C GLY A 119 -15.29 13.15 10.95
#